data_AF-A0AAD1T8Z2-F1
#
_entry.id   AF-A0AAD1T8Z2-F1
#
_cell.length_a   1.000
_cell.length_b   1.000
_cell.length_c   1.000
_cell.angle_alpha   90.00
_cell.angle_beta   90.00
_cell.angle_gamma   90.00
#
_symmetry.space_group_name_H-M   'P 1'
#
loop_
_entity.id
_entity.type
_entity.pdbx_description
1 polymer ?
#
loop_
_entity_poly.entity_id
_entity_poly.type
_entity_poly.pdbx_seq_one_letter_code
_entity_poly.pdbx_strand_id
1 'polypeptide(L)'
;MDPELPADSECGTPSYLLTARTDFLRKKSRLAVNDGETALVKLDTDDGHINFFQDVEEGKGTNKGNKEYEDEKRKEKEHQEKALGILTYLGQSASESQTSRPWYQEVPVNSKKDVDDNAKDEKLKQKLDPIHEMERYLQKKTGEKKKHKHKKEKTKEMNRSLKPSIEQLRQERLKREAAERARAEALLSGKKETPVPEQEMDDRKRCYNSQFNPQLARKPTSREEQRYPY
;
A
#
# COMPACT_ATOMS: atom_id res chain seq x y z
N MET A 1 43.06 -29.69 15.54
CA MET A 1 43.85 -29.47 14.32
C MET A 1 42.99 -29.96 13.17
N ASP A 2 42.09 -29.08 12.71
CA ASP A 2 41.53 -29.18 11.35
C ASP A 2 42.62 -28.81 10.35
N PRO A 3 42.53 -29.23 9.07
CA PRO A 3 41.75 -28.48 8.06
C PRO A 3 41.05 -29.43 7.04
N GLU A 4 40.10 -29.09 6.17
CA GLU A 4 39.37 -27.89 5.78
C GLU A 4 38.23 -28.39 4.86
N LEU A 5 37.02 -27.84 5.02
CA LEU A 5 35.99 -27.84 3.97
C LEU A 5 36.38 -26.82 2.89
N PRO A 6 36.04 -27.08 1.61
CA PRO A 6 35.42 -26.02 0.82
C PRO A 6 34.22 -26.59 0.05
N ALA A 7 33.01 -26.07 0.29
CA ALA A 7 32.48 -24.80 -0.21
C ALA A 7 31.51 -25.08 -1.36
N ASP A 8 30.23 -24.95 -1.04
CA ASP A 8 29.16 -24.76 -2.01
C ASP A 8 29.55 -23.59 -2.92
N SER A 9 29.69 -23.87 -4.22
CA SER A 9 29.69 -22.83 -5.24
C SER A 9 28.70 -23.21 -6.32
N GLU A 10 27.44 -22.91 -6.05
CA GLU A 10 26.41 -22.71 -7.05
C GLU A 10 26.89 -21.62 -8.03
N CYS A 11 27.63 -22.01 -9.07
CA CYS A 11 27.82 -21.14 -10.22
C CYS A 11 26.59 -21.28 -11.13
N GLY A 12 25.50 -20.65 -10.70
CA GLY A 12 24.33 -20.35 -11.51
C GLY A 12 24.71 -19.40 -12.65
N THR A 13 25.37 -19.93 -13.67
CA THR A 13 25.40 -19.30 -14.99
C THR A 13 24.03 -19.53 -15.64
N PRO A 14 23.47 -18.58 -16.39
CA PRO A 14 22.16 -18.76 -17.04
C PRO A 14 22.30 -19.79 -18.15
N SER A 15 22.24 -21.08 -17.78
CA SER A 15 22.46 -22.23 -18.65
C SER A 15 21.40 -22.36 -19.75
N TYR A 16 20.30 -21.61 -19.62
CA TYR A 16 19.14 -21.71 -20.49
C TYR A 16 19.46 -21.45 -21.97
N LEU A 17 20.33 -20.48 -22.29
CA LEU A 17 20.63 -20.15 -23.69
C LEU A 17 21.69 -21.08 -24.34
N LEU A 18 22.73 -21.46 -23.59
CA LEU A 18 23.74 -22.41 -24.07
C LEU A 18 23.14 -23.81 -24.26
N THR A 19 22.30 -24.24 -23.32
CA THR A 19 21.59 -25.53 -23.38
C THR A 19 20.58 -25.55 -24.53
N ALA A 20 19.84 -24.45 -24.74
CA ALA A 20 18.88 -24.35 -25.85
C ALA A 20 19.54 -24.50 -27.23
N ARG A 21 20.72 -23.90 -27.45
CA ARG A 21 21.44 -24.02 -28.72
C ARG A 21 21.92 -25.45 -28.97
N THR A 22 22.46 -26.12 -27.95
CA THR A 22 22.92 -27.52 -28.08
C THR A 22 21.77 -28.50 -28.29
N ASP A 23 20.62 -28.28 -27.64
CA ASP A 23 19.44 -29.13 -27.80
C ASP A 23 18.78 -28.93 -29.17
N PHE A 24 18.75 -27.70 -29.69
CA PHE A 24 18.30 -27.42 -31.04
C PHE A 24 19.17 -28.14 -32.09
N LEU A 25 20.49 -28.07 -31.96
CA LEU A 25 21.44 -28.78 -32.84
C LEU A 25 21.22 -30.30 -32.81
N ARG A 26 21.03 -30.86 -31.61
CA ARG A 26 20.81 -32.30 -31.40
C ARG A 26 19.43 -32.76 -31.92
N LYS A 27 18.40 -31.91 -31.85
CA LYS A 27 17.06 -32.19 -32.41
C LYS A 27 17.08 -32.10 -33.94
N LYS A 28 17.75 -31.08 -34.50
CA LYS A 28 17.91 -30.92 -35.96
C LYS A 28 18.70 -32.07 -36.59
N SER A 29 19.75 -32.56 -35.93
CA SER A 29 20.50 -33.72 -36.43
C SER A 29 19.67 -35.00 -36.42
N ARG A 30 18.77 -35.18 -35.44
CA ARG A 30 17.86 -36.33 -35.39
C ARG A 30 16.78 -36.28 -36.48
N LEU A 31 16.30 -35.09 -36.84
CA LEU A 31 15.35 -34.93 -37.95
C LEU A 31 16.01 -35.20 -39.30
N ALA A 32 17.22 -34.67 -39.53
CA ALA A 32 17.98 -34.89 -40.76
C ALA A 32 18.39 -36.35 -41.01
N VAL A 33 18.40 -37.20 -39.97
CA VAL A 33 18.71 -38.64 -40.10
C VAL A 33 17.48 -39.47 -40.48
N ASN A 34 16.25 -38.95 -40.30
CA ASN A 34 15.02 -39.67 -40.63
C ASN A 34 14.47 -39.36 -42.04
N ASP A 35 14.85 -38.24 -42.64
CA ASP A 35 14.47 -37.90 -44.02
C ASP A 35 15.50 -38.49 -45.01
N GLY A 36 15.61 -39.82 -45.00
CA GLY A 36 16.34 -40.59 -46.00
C GLY A 36 15.56 -40.68 -47.31
N GLU A 37 15.27 -39.54 -47.94
CA GLU A 37 14.84 -39.51 -49.33
C GLU A 37 15.98 -38.95 -50.18
N THR A 38 16.69 -39.85 -50.85
CA THR A 38 17.61 -39.53 -51.93
C THR A 38 16.85 -38.74 -52.98
N ALA A 39 16.97 -37.42 -52.97
CA ALA A 39 16.50 -36.56 -54.04
C ALA A 39 17.31 -36.89 -55.30
N LEU A 40 16.81 -37.88 -56.06
CA LEU A 40 17.24 -38.19 -57.42
C LEU A 40 16.93 -36.94 -58.26
N VAL A 41 17.95 -36.10 -58.47
CA VAL A 41 17.90 -34.97 -59.39
C VAL A 41 17.58 -35.54 -60.77
N LYS A 42 16.36 -35.31 -61.26
CA LYS A 42 16.00 -35.56 -62.66
C LYS A 42 16.84 -34.59 -63.49
N LEU A 43 17.83 -35.15 -64.19
CA LEU A 43 18.58 -34.45 -65.23
C LEU A 43 17.68 -34.41 -66.47
N ASP A 44 16.95 -33.30 -66.64
CA ASP A 44 16.36 -32.98 -67.92
C ASP A 44 17.51 -32.51 -68.84
N THR A 45 17.81 -33.34 -69.83
CA THR A 45 18.78 -33.08 -70.89
C THR A 45 18.16 -32.13 -71.90
N ASP A 46 18.35 -30.83 -71.71
CA ASP A 46 18.22 -29.83 -72.76
C ASP A 46 19.53 -29.01 -72.79
N ASP A 47 20.11 -28.85 -73.98
CA ASP A 47 21.41 -28.24 -74.26
C ASP A 47 21.34 -26.69 -74.13
N GLY A 48 20.85 -26.22 -72.99
CA GLY A 48 20.52 -24.83 -72.69
C GLY A 48 21.04 -24.40 -71.31
N HIS A 49 21.20 -23.09 -71.13
CA HIS A 49 21.83 -22.46 -69.97
C HIS A 49 21.12 -22.86 -68.66
N ILE A 50 21.84 -23.55 -67.76
CA ILE A 50 21.31 -23.96 -66.46
C ILE A 50 21.24 -22.72 -65.55
N ASN A 51 20.04 -22.19 -65.34
CA ASN A 51 19.81 -21.05 -64.45
C ASN A 51 19.66 -21.53 -63.01
N PHE A 52 20.79 -21.65 -62.31
CA PHE A 52 20.85 -22.02 -60.88
C PHE A 52 20.06 -21.08 -59.95
N PHE A 53 19.69 -19.88 -60.42
CA PHE A 53 18.97 -18.87 -59.64
C PHE A 53 17.48 -18.77 -59.98
N GLN A 54 16.98 -19.57 -60.94
CA GLN A 54 15.58 -19.49 -61.38
C GLN A 54 14.59 -19.76 -60.23
N ASP A 55 14.90 -20.73 -59.36
CA ASP A 55 14.07 -21.05 -58.20
C ASP A 55 14.01 -19.91 -57.15
N VAL A 56 15.05 -19.09 -57.09
CA VAL A 56 15.16 -17.94 -56.17
C VAL A 56 14.40 -16.74 -56.74
N GLU A 57 14.51 -16.49 -58.05
CA GLU A 57 13.77 -15.42 -58.75
C GLU A 57 12.26 -15.71 -58.83
N GLU A 58 11.87 -16.98 -58.98
CA GLU A 58 10.46 -17.42 -58.92
C GLU A 58 9.87 -17.43 -57.49
N GLY A 59 10.66 -17.06 -56.48
CA GLY A 59 10.21 -16.99 -55.07
C GLY A 59 9.93 -18.35 -54.43
N LYS A 60 10.29 -19.46 -55.09
CA LYS A 60 10.12 -20.84 -54.62
C LYS A 60 11.38 -21.31 -53.88
N GLY A 61 11.76 -20.58 -52.85
CA GLY A 61 12.85 -21.00 -51.98
C GLY A 61 13.20 -19.90 -51.00
N THR A 62 13.09 -20.19 -49.71
CA THR A 62 13.65 -19.41 -48.59
C THR A 62 12.88 -18.18 -48.07
N ASN A 63 11.85 -17.67 -48.74
CA ASN A 63 11.09 -16.51 -48.21
C ASN A 63 9.78 -16.85 -47.48
N LYS A 64 9.62 -18.09 -47.03
CA LYS A 64 8.75 -18.37 -45.88
C LYS A 64 9.61 -18.18 -44.64
N GLY A 65 9.67 -16.95 -44.15
CA GLY A 65 10.21 -16.66 -42.82
C GLY A 65 9.65 -17.64 -41.79
N ASN A 66 10.45 -17.96 -40.78
CA ASN A 66 10.06 -18.91 -39.75
C ASN A 66 8.81 -18.37 -39.03
N LYS A 67 7.63 -18.80 -39.49
CA LYS A 67 6.33 -18.30 -39.02
C LYS A 67 6.20 -18.43 -37.51
N GLU A 68 6.76 -19.50 -36.96
CA GLU A 68 6.79 -19.76 -35.53
C GLU A 68 7.60 -18.70 -34.76
N TYR A 69 8.70 -18.19 -35.35
CA TYR A 69 9.54 -17.16 -34.74
C TYR A 69 8.88 -15.78 -34.73
N GLU A 70 8.14 -15.44 -35.80
CA GLU A 70 7.39 -14.18 -35.85
C GLU A 70 6.22 -14.21 -34.86
N ASP A 71 5.53 -15.34 -34.75
CA ASP A 71 4.46 -15.55 -33.78
C ASP A 71 5.00 -15.53 -32.33
N GLU A 72 6.18 -16.10 -32.08
CA GLU A 72 6.85 -16.06 -30.77
C GLU A 72 7.24 -14.63 -30.38
N LYS A 73 7.82 -13.87 -31.30
CA LYS A 73 8.11 -12.44 -31.07
C LYS A 73 6.86 -11.62 -30.81
N ARG A 74 5.75 -11.92 -31.49
CA ARG A 74 4.47 -11.23 -31.26
C ARG A 74 3.95 -11.50 -29.85
N LYS A 75 3.99 -12.77 -29.40
CA LYS A 75 3.58 -13.15 -28.04
C LYS A 75 4.46 -12.52 -26.96
N GLU A 76 5.78 -12.47 -27.17
CA GLU A 76 6.72 -11.83 -26.23
C GLU A 76 6.43 -10.34 -26.09
N LYS A 77 6.15 -9.64 -27.21
CA LYS A 77 5.75 -8.23 -27.18
C LYS A 77 4.42 -8.03 -26.45
N GLU A 78 3.41 -8.85 -26.76
CA GLU A 78 2.11 -8.80 -26.07
C GLU A 78 2.25 -9.08 -24.57
N HIS A 79 3.14 -10.00 -24.18
CA HIS A 79 3.44 -10.29 -22.78
C HIS A 79 4.12 -9.10 -22.09
N GLN A 80 5.10 -8.46 -22.74
CA GLN A 80 5.77 -7.26 -22.22
C GLN A 80 4.79 -6.09 -22.10
N GLU A 81 3.98 -5.84 -23.13
CA GLU A 81 2.96 -4.78 -23.09
C GLU A 81 1.89 -5.07 -22.04
N LYS A 82 1.51 -6.33 -21.83
CA LYS A 82 0.60 -6.75 -20.76
C LYS A 82 1.23 -6.57 -19.38
N ALA A 83 2.51 -6.89 -19.22
CA ALA A 83 3.26 -6.70 -17.97
C ALA A 83 3.42 -5.22 -17.63
N LEU A 84 3.63 -4.36 -18.64
CA LEU A 84 3.67 -2.90 -18.50
C LEU A 84 2.27 -2.28 -18.34
N GLY A 85 1.19 -3.06 -18.49
CA GLY A 85 -0.20 -2.57 -18.45
C GLY A 85 -0.63 -1.76 -19.67
N ILE A 86 0.17 -1.74 -20.74
CA ILE A 86 -0.14 -1.07 -22.01
C ILE A 86 -1.22 -1.87 -22.76
N LEU A 87 -1.05 -3.19 -22.85
CA LEU A 87 -2.02 -4.09 -23.46
C LEU A 87 -2.92 -4.68 -22.37
N THR A 88 -3.99 -3.96 -22.03
CA THR A 88 -5.01 -4.39 -21.07
C THR A 88 -6.23 -4.92 -21.80
N TYR A 89 -6.46 -6.23 -21.78
CA TYR A 89 -7.64 -6.84 -22.39
C TYR A 89 -8.89 -6.49 -21.57
N LEU A 90 -9.82 -5.77 -22.21
CA LEU A 90 -11.13 -5.46 -21.68
C LEU A 90 -11.86 -6.77 -21.29
N GLY A 91 -12.35 -6.87 -20.05
CA GLY A 91 -12.93 -8.10 -19.51
C GLY A 91 -11.98 -8.94 -18.65
N GLN A 92 -10.70 -8.57 -18.54
CA GLN A 92 -9.80 -9.05 -17.47
C GLN A 92 -9.80 -8.07 -16.28
N SER A 93 -10.94 -7.43 -15.99
CA SER A 93 -11.01 -6.56 -14.81
C SER A 93 -10.73 -7.36 -13.54
N ALA A 94 -10.15 -6.70 -12.54
CA ALA A 94 -9.71 -7.25 -11.27
C ALA A 94 -10.78 -8.05 -10.47
N SER A 95 -12.02 -8.09 -10.93
CA SER A 95 -13.12 -8.85 -10.32
C SER A 95 -13.23 -10.31 -10.80
N GLU A 96 -12.81 -10.65 -12.02
CA GLU A 96 -12.97 -12.01 -12.58
C GLU A 96 -11.67 -12.83 -12.61
N SER A 97 -10.52 -12.16 -12.74
CA SER A 97 -9.19 -12.81 -12.70
C SER A 97 -8.63 -12.97 -11.28
N GLN A 98 -9.23 -12.27 -10.32
CA GLN A 98 -8.80 -12.34 -8.93
C GLN A 98 -9.43 -13.55 -8.28
N THR A 99 -8.60 -14.56 -8.01
CA THR A 99 -8.98 -15.81 -7.34
C THR A 99 -9.56 -15.60 -5.93
N SER A 100 -9.42 -14.40 -5.38
CA SER A 100 -10.04 -13.96 -4.13
C SER A 100 -11.19 -13.00 -4.40
N ARG A 101 -12.29 -13.19 -3.68
CA ARG A 101 -13.42 -12.26 -3.70
C ARG A 101 -12.95 -10.87 -3.21
N PRO A 102 -13.36 -9.78 -3.86
CA PRO A 102 -12.93 -8.45 -3.46
C PRO A 102 -13.47 -8.09 -2.07
N TRP A 103 -12.67 -7.35 -1.28
CA TRP A 103 -12.94 -7.05 0.13
C TRP A 103 -14.29 -6.38 0.40
N TYR A 104 -14.83 -5.63 -0.56
CA TYR A 104 -16.14 -4.97 -0.44
C TYR A 104 -17.33 -5.94 -0.64
N GLN A 105 -17.09 -7.12 -1.20
CA GLN A 105 -18.09 -8.15 -1.40
C GLN A 105 -18.03 -9.24 -0.33
N GLU A 106 -16.97 -9.22 0.49
CA GLU A 106 -16.88 -9.98 1.73
C GLU A 106 -17.50 -9.15 2.85
N VAL A 107 -18.58 -9.67 3.44
CA VAL A 107 -19.11 -9.10 4.68
C VAL A 107 -18.08 -9.41 5.76
N PRO A 108 -17.55 -8.42 6.49
CA PRO A 108 -16.62 -8.66 7.58
C PRO A 108 -17.20 -9.69 8.54
N VAL A 109 -16.52 -10.83 8.70
CA VAL A 109 -16.90 -11.84 9.68
C VAL A 109 -16.50 -11.32 11.05
N ASN A 110 -17.34 -10.46 11.60
CA ASN A 110 -17.17 -9.90 12.93
C ASN A 110 -17.41 -11.01 13.95
N SER A 111 -16.31 -11.61 14.38
CA SER A 111 -16.23 -12.65 15.40
C SER A 111 -16.84 -12.17 16.72
N LYS A 112 -18.05 -12.64 17.05
CA LYS A 112 -18.75 -12.60 18.36
C LYS A 112 -18.91 -11.23 19.07
N LYS A 113 -18.31 -10.13 18.59
CA LYS A 113 -18.41 -8.79 19.19
C LYS A 113 -19.68 -8.05 18.81
N ASP A 114 -20.28 -8.35 17.65
CA ASP A 114 -21.48 -7.65 17.19
C ASP A 114 -22.66 -7.79 18.16
N VAL A 115 -22.79 -8.92 18.87
CA VAL A 115 -23.91 -9.13 19.79
C VAL A 115 -23.84 -8.16 20.99
N ASP A 116 -22.63 -7.87 21.49
CA ASP A 116 -22.41 -6.94 22.61
C ASP A 116 -22.41 -5.48 22.12
N ASP A 117 -21.90 -5.21 20.92
CA ASP A 117 -21.85 -3.86 20.37
C ASP A 117 -23.23 -3.38 19.90
N ASN A 118 -24.09 -4.24 19.36
CA ASN A 118 -25.49 -3.90 19.09
C ASN A 118 -26.25 -3.53 20.38
N ALA A 119 -26.05 -4.29 21.47
CA ALA A 119 -26.71 -4.00 22.75
C ALA A 119 -26.22 -2.67 23.39
N LYS A 120 -24.95 -2.30 23.18
CA LYS A 120 -24.42 -0.98 23.60
C LYS A 120 -24.97 0.14 22.72
N ASP A 121 -25.07 -0.10 21.41
CA ASP A 121 -25.58 0.85 20.44
C ASP A 121 -27.08 1.13 20.66
N GLU A 122 -27.88 0.11 20.97
CA GLU A 122 -29.29 0.27 21.37
C GLU A 122 -29.45 1.14 22.63
N LYS A 123 -28.64 0.91 23.67
CA LYS A 123 -28.65 1.73 24.89
C LYS A 123 -28.20 3.17 24.62
N LEU A 124 -27.28 3.37 23.68
CA LEU A 124 -26.83 4.69 23.26
C LEU A 124 -27.95 5.42 22.51
N LYS A 125 -28.60 4.74 21.55
CA LYS A 125 -29.76 5.23 20.81
C LYS A 125 -30.89 5.65 21.74
N GLN A 126 -31.23 4.82 22.73
CA GLN A 126 -32.24 5.16 23.75
C GLN A 126 -31.87 6.39 24.59
N LYS A 127 -30.58 6.59 24.89
CA LYS A 127 -30.12 7.78 25.66
C LYS A 127 -30.11 9.06 24.85
N LEU A 128 -29.87 8.96 23.54
CA LEU A 128 -29.80 10.07 22.59
C LEU A 128 -31.16 10.38 21.93
N ASP A 129 -32.19 9.60 22.24
CA ASP A 129 -33.55 9.85 21.79
C ASP A 129 -34.17 11.04 22.54
N PRO A 130 -34.62 12.10 21.83
CA PRO A 130 -35.29 13.25 22.42
C PRO A 130 -36.51 12.91 23.27
N ILE A 131 -37.24 11.83 22.96
CA ILE A 131 -38.43 11.41 23.72
C ILE A 131 -38.03 11.04 25.16
N HIS A 132 -37.00 10.21 25.29
CA HIS A 132 -36.45 9.80 26.59
C HIS A 132 -35.87 10.99 27.37
N GLU A 133 -35.35 11.99 26.67
CA GLU A 133 -34.92 13.24 27.31
C GLU A 133 -36.11 14.03 27.87
N MET A 134 -37.18 14.20 27.10
CA MET A 134 -38.41 14.88 27.53
C MET A 134 -39.06 14.18 28.73
N GLU A 135 -39.11 12.84 28.72
CA GLU A 135 -39.63 12.05 29.85
C GLU A 135 -38.87 12.31 31.16
N ARG A 136 -37.53 12.39 31.10
CA ARG A 136 -36.71 12.75 32.28
C ARG A 136 -37.06 14.13 32.83
N TYR A 137 -37.32 15.11 31.96
CA TYR A 137 -37.74 16.45 32.38
C TYR A 137 -39.14 16.46 33.01
N LEU A 138 -40.06 15.67 32.46
CA LEU A 138 -41.41 15.52 33.03
C LEU A 138 -41.38 14.85 34.41
N GLN A 139 -40.62 13.75 34.57
CA GLN A 139 -40.41 13.08 35.86
C GLN A 139 -39.80 14.00 36.92
N LYS A 140 -38.89 14.91 36.52
CA LYS A 140 -38.31 15.90 37.42
C LYS A 140 -39.33 16.96 37.86
N LYS A 141 -40.32 17.27 37.01
CA LYS A 141 -41.39 18.24 37.28
C LYS A 141 -42.51 17.64 38.13
N THR A 142 -42.79 16.35 38.01
CA THR A 142 -43.83 15.63 38.79
C THR A 142 -43.41 15.26 40.21
N GLY A 143 -42.14 15.47 40.59
CA GLY A 143 -41.71 15.46 42.00
C GLY A 143 -41.35 14.09 42.57
N GLU A 144 -41.26 13.03 41.75
CA GLU A 144 -40.82 11.70 42.21
C GLU A 144 -39.29 11.68 42.42
N LYS A 145 -38.84 12.25 43.53
CA LYS A 145 -37.43 12.23 43.94
C LYS A 145 -37.07 10.86 44.54
N LYS A 146 -36.41 9.99 43.78
CA LYS A 146 -35.51 9.00 44.40
C LYS A 146 -34.35 9.76 45.05
N LYS A 147 -34.30 9.73 46.39
CA LYS A 147 -33.28 10.39 47.20
C LYS A 147 -31.89 9.79 46.93
N HIS A 148 -31.10 10.43 46.08
CA HIS A 148 -29.65 10.25 46.10
C HIS A 148 -28.97 11.47 46.75
N LYS A 149 -28.22 11.12 47.80
CA LYS A 149 -27.49 11.94 48.77
C LYS A 149 -26.65 13.03 48.11
N HIS A 150 -27.02 14.30 48.31
CA HIS A 150 -26.18 15.45 48.00
C HIS A 150 -24.98 15.49 48.97
N LYS A 151 -23.76 15.38 48.44
CA LYS A 151 -22.54 15.84 49.11
C LYS A 151 -21.59 16.43 48.05
N LYS A 152 -21.83 17.65 47.57
CA LYS A 152 -20.78 18.51 46.99
C LYS A 152 -21.20 19.96 46.75
N GLU A 153 -21.40 20.72 47.83
CA GLU A 153 -21.40 22.19 47.77
C GLU A 153 -20.44 22.74 48.83
N LYS A 154 -19.13 22.60 48.58
CA LYS A 154 -18.10 23.32 49.34
C LYS A 154 -16.80 23.60 48.56
N THR A 155 -16.79 23.41 47.23
CA THR A 155 -15.58 23.54 46.39
C THR A 155 -15.58 24.76 45.47
N LYS A 156 -16.59 25.62 45.53
CA LYS A 156 -16.66 26.83 44.68
C LYS A 156 -15.86 28.02 45.22
N GLU A 157 -15.58 28.08 46.52
CA GLU A 157 -14.85 29.22 47.12
C GLU A 157 -13.33 29.11 46.99
N MET A 158 -12.78 27.89 46.94
CA MET A 158 -11.33 27.65 46.79
C MET A 158 -10.79 27.95 45.37
N ASN A 159 -11.67 28.08 44.36
CA ASN A 159 -11.27 28.32 42.98
C ASN A 159 -11.15 29.82 42.61
N ARG A 160 -11.51 30.74 43.52
CA ARG A 160 -11.40 32.18 43.26
C ARG A 160 -9.98 32.74 43.44
N SER A 161 -9.10 32.02 44.12
CA SER A 161 -7.70 32.42 44.36
C SER A 161 -6.70 31.97 43.28
N LEU A 162 -7.16 31.27 42.23
CA LEU A 162 -6.31 30.73 41.16
C LEU A 162 -6.06 31.72 40.02
N LYS A 163 -6.46 32.99 40.16
CA LYS A 163 -6.16 34.00 39.13
C LYS A 163 -4.68 34.36 39.24
N PRO A 164 -3.92 34.31 38.14
CA PRO A 164 -2.51 34.67 38.16
C PRO A 164 -2.35 36.12 38.66
N SER A 165 -1.37 36.34 39.54
CA SER A 165 -0.98 37.67 39.99
C SER A 165 -0.49 38.50 38.78
N ILE A 166 -0.68 39.82 38.83
CA ILE A 166 -0.24 40.73 37.77
C ILE A 166 1.25 40.55 37.41
N GLU A 167 2.07 40.21 38.40
CA GLU A 167 3.50 39.96 38.23
C GLU A 167 3.77 38.65 37.47
N GLN A 168 2.94 37.62 37.68
CA GLN A 168 3.03 36.37 36.92
C GLN A 168 2.69 36.59 35.45
N LEU A 169 1.69 37.43 35.15
CA LEU A 169 1.34 37.80 33.77
C LEU A 169 2.46 38.59 33.09
N ARG A 170 3.16 39.48 33.81
CA ARG A 170 4.35 40.19 33.30
C ARG A 170 5.49 39.23 32.98
N GLN A 171 5.78 38.30 33.88
CA GLN A 171 6.81 37.28 33.66
C GLN A 171 6.46 36.36 32.49
N GLU A 172 5.19 35.95 32.36
CA GLU A 172 4.73 35.16 31.21
C GLU A 172 4.91 35.93 29.90
N ARG A 173 4.56 37.22 29.88
CA ARG A 173 4.77 38.09 28.72
C ARG A 173 6.25 38.19 28.35
N LEU A 174 7.13 38.47 29.32
CA LEU A 174 8.59 38.54 29.09
C LEU A 174 9.13 37.22 28.55
N LYS A 175 8.66 36.07 29.06
CA LYS A 175 9.04 34.75 28.54
C LYS A 175 8.57 34.53 27.10
N ARG A 176 7.34 34.95 26.76
CA ARG A 176 6.79 34.84 25.39
C ARG A 176 7.61 35.72 24.43
N GLU A 177 7.86 36.97 24.79
CA GLU A 177 8.67 37.90 23.99
C GLU A 177 10.11 37.39 23.83
N ALA A 178 10.72 36.83 24.87
CA ALA A 178 12.06 36.24 24.80
C ALA A 178 12.10 35.01 23.88
N ALA A 179 11.09 34.14 23.94
CA ALA A 179 11.01 32.96 23.07
C ALA A 179 10.80 33.35 21.59
N GLU A 180 9.96 34.35 21.32
CA GLU A 180 9.76 34.88 19.96
C GLU A 180 11.02 35.57 19.45
N ARG A 181 11.71 36.35 20.29
CA ARG A 181 12.99 36.98 19.97
C ARG A 181 14.07 35.93 19.67
N ALA A 182 14.16 34.87 20.47
CA ALA A 182 15.10 33.77 20.23
C ALA A 182 14.81 33.03 18.92
N ARG A 183 13.53 32.81 18.58
CA ARG A 183 13.16 32.24 17.27
C ARG A 183 13.54 33.15 16.11
N ALA A 184 13.24 34.45 16.23
CA ALA A 184 13.60 35.43 15.22
C ALA A 184 15.13 35.51 15.03
N GLU A 185 15.87 35.49 16.14
CA GLU A 185 17.33 35.45 16.14
C GLU A 185 17.88 34.17 15.52
N ALA A 186 17.30 33.00 15.82
CA ALA A 186 17.70 31.75 15.20
C ALA A 186 17.56 31.81 13.67
N LEU A 187 16.44 32.34 13.17
CA LEU A 187 16.22 32.55 11.73
C LEU A 187 17.19 33.56 11.12
N LEU A 188 17.45 34.68 11.80
CA LEU A 188 18.38 35.72 11.33
C LEU A 188 19.84 35.29 11.39
N SER A 189 20.20 34.43 12.33
CA SER A 189 21.59 34.02 12.56
C SER A 189 22.18 33.21 11.40
N GLY A 190 21.35 32.77 10.44
CA GLY A 190 21.79 32.03 9.26
C GLY A 190 22.43 30.68 9.56
N LYS A 191 22.47 30.26 10.83
CA LYS A 191 22.88 28.94 11.26
C LYS A 191 21.81 27.97 10.79
N LYS A 192 22.03 27.36 9.63
CA LYS A 192 21.21 26.25 9.16
C LYS A 192 21.26 25.16 10.21
N GLU A 193 20.12 24.86 10.81
CA GLU A 193 19.95 23.64 11.59
C GLU A 193 20.40 22.48 10.68
N THR A 194 21.29 21.63 11.19
CA THR A 194 21.58 20.35 10.54
C THR A 194 20.26 19.66 10.25
N PRO A 195 20.02 19.13 9.05
CA PRO A 195 18.74 18.54 8.70
C PRO A 195 18.39 17.52 9.77
N VAL A 196 17.40 17.86 10.60
CA VAL A 196 16.84 16.90 11.55
C VAL A 196 16.35 15.77 10.69
N PRO A 197 16.83 14.52 10.90
CA PRO A 197 16.36 13.40 10.11
C PRO A 197 14.85 13.43 10.16
N GLU A 198 14.23 13.52 8.99
CA GLU A 198 12.79 13.51 8.81
C GLU A 198 12.30 12.24 9.51
N GLN A 199 11.87 12.37 10.75
CA GLN A 199 11.37 11.24 11.50
C GLN A 199 10.10 10.87 10.77
N GLU A 200 10.15 9.78 10.00
CA GLU A 200 8.98 9.10 9.47
C GLU A 200 8.09 8.75 10.66
N MET A 201 7.22 9.68 10.99
CA MET A 201 6.14 9.46 11.92
C MET A 201 5.17 8.57 11.16
N ASP A 202 5.04 7.32 11.62
CA ASP A 202 3.98 6.38 11.23
C ASP A 202 2.66 7.16 11.08
N ASP A 203 1.96 6.99 9.95
CA ASP A 203 0.73 7.73 9.63
C ASP A 203 -0.31 7.66 10.76
N ARG A 204 -0.31 6.56 11.53
CA ARG A 204 -1.17 6.39 12.71
C ARG A 204 -0.83 7.30 13.88
N LYS A 205 0.40 7.82 13.94
CA LYS A 205 0.91 8.73 14.97
C LYS A 205 0.87 10.19 14.54
N ARG A 206 0.59 10.47 13.26
CA ARG A 206 0.48 11.84 12.75
C ARG A 206 -0.76 12.51 13.34
N CYS A 207 -0.60 13.72 13.86
CA CYS A 207 -1.73 14.53 14.28
C CYS A 207 -2.46 15.11 13.06
N TYR A 208 -3.77 15.34 13.21
CA TYR A 208 -4.55 16.01 12.18
C TYR A 208 -4.07 17.45 11.95
N ASN A 209 -4.20 17.95 10.72
CA ASN A 209 -3.90 19.35 10.40
C ASN A 209 -4.86 20.27 11.17
N SER A 210 -4.37 21.26 11.91
CA SER A 210 -5.22 22.16 12.72
C SER A 210 -6.28 22.96 11.95
N GLN A 211 -6.13 23.12 10.62
CA GLN A 211 -7.15 23.72 9.76
C GLN A 211 -8.39 22.82 9.59
N PHE A 212 -8.22 21.50 9.71
CA PHE A 212 -9.27 20.50 9.53
C PHE A 212 -9.39 19.64 10.80
N ASN A 213 -10.58 19.57 11.40
CA ASN A 213 -10.80 18.85 12.66
C ASN A 213 -9.91 19.36 13.84
N PRO A 214 -10.06 20.64 14.24
CA PRO A 214 -9.22 21.25 15.27
C PRO A 214 -9.28 20.55 16.64
N GLN A 215 -10.40 19.87 16.92
CA GLN A 215 -10.57 19.08 18.15
C GLN A 215 -9.68 17.83 18.20
N LEU A 216 -9.28 17.29 17.04
CA LEU A 216 -8.41 16.12 16.94
C LEU A 216 -6.93 16.51 16.77
N ALA A 217 -6.66 17.68 16.19
CA ALA A 217 -5.31 18.23 16.08
C ALA A 217 -4.75 18.68 17.45
N ARG A 218 -5.62 19.16 18.33
CA ARG A 218 -5.25 19.61 19.67
C ARG A 218 -5.14 18.40 20.60
N LYS A 219 -3.93 18.14 21.11
CA LYS A 219 -3.75 17.20 22.22
C LYS A 219 -4.61 17.68 23.39
N PRO A 220 -5.43 16.82 24.02
CA PRO A 220 -6.10 17.20 25.25
C PRO A 220 -5.00 17.58 26.25
N THR A 221 -5.05 18.80 26.76
CA THR A 221 -4.22 19.20 27.90
C THR A 221 -4.47 18.16 28.98
N SER A 222 -3.42 17.40 29.35
CA SER A 222 -3.51 16.41 30.40
C SER A 222 -4.03 17.10 31.64
N ARG A 223 -5.33 16.92 31.92
CA ARG A 223 -5.90 17.26 33.21
C ARG A 223 -5.34 16.20 34.13
N GLU A 224 -4.16 16.52 34.66
CA GLU A 224 -3.37 15.72 35.59
C GLU A 224 -4.31 14.98 36.53
N GLU A 225 -4.25 13.66 36.44
CA GLU A 225 -5.07 12.75 37.21
C GLU A 225 -4.91 13.13 38.69
N GLN A 226 -5.95 13.71 39.27
CA GLN A 226 -6.08 13.74 40.72
C GLN A 226 -6.23 12.29 41.18
N ARG A 227 -5.09 11.62 41.40
CA ARG A 227 -4.98 10.42 42.23
C ARG A 227 -5.67 10.73 43.54
N TYR A 228 -6.81 10.10 43.79
CA TYR A 228 -7.36 10.04 45.13
C TYR A 228 -6.57 8.97 45.90
N PRO A 229 -5.95 9.30 47.05
CA PRO A 229 -5.48 8.29 47.96
C PRO A 229 -6.70 7.56 48.55
N TYR A 230 -6.55 6.25 48.71
CA TYR A 230 -7.55 5.31 49.21
C TYR A 230 -7.95 5.62 50.67
#